data_AF-A0A1H0FAS1-F1
#
_entry.id   AF-A0A1H0FAS1-F1
#
_cell.length_a   1.000
_cell.length_b   1.000
_cell.length_c   1.000
_cell.angle_alpha   90.00
_cell.angle_beta   90.00
_cell.angle_gamma   90.00
#
_symmetry.space_group_name_H-M   'P 1'
#
loop_
_entity.id
_entity.type
_entity.pdbx_description
1 polymer ?
#
loop_
_entity_poly.entity_id
_entity_poly.type
_entity_poly.pdbx_seq_one_letter_code
_entity_poly.pdbx_strand_id
1 'polypeptide(L)'
;MPVAIKVDFLSEAYFSELSEQYDQIRSEHQKWYIFDTSKAIASHAILTHMMNDLVENQKLLNGHKQFDLFFETFDQHVKQLPSLTEEIHYFRNELNRYGDAPEQLEEMIKLVACGKWQLFSARYHRYEVSEYDAAYNVKFISSNGRFEAVYHAETGQMVNDPVNMGTYNYAPGSIHPWKYYQHHKYDKVPWKNWGNTNQISYKEITKKQSRHSSTEQKKSTEELHNLSKNKMSDSQKCR
;
A
#
# COMPACT_ATOMS: atom_id res chain seq x y z
N MET A 1 35.17 11.49 15.11
CA MET A 1 34.06 10.87 15.85
C MET A 1 33.89 9.45 15.33
N PRO A 2 33.82 8.42 16.18
CA PRO A 2 33.55 7.07 15.71
C PRO A 2 32.12 7.04 15.18
N VAL A 3 31.97 6.61 13.93
CA VAL A 3 30.69 6.34 13.28
C VAL A 3 30.03 5.21 14.07
N ALA A 4 28.87 5.51 14.65
CA ALA A 4 28.09 4.54 15.40
C ALA A 4 27.83 3.29 14.55
N ILE A 5 27.98 2.13 15.16
CA ILE A 5 27.65 0.84 14.55
C ILE A 5 26.19 0.92 14.12
N LYS A 6 25.95 0.82 12.80
CA LYS A 6 24.60 0.77 12.23
C LYS A 6 23.84 -0.35 12.96
N VAL A 7 22.79 0.01 13.67
CA VAL A 7 21.97 -0.96 14.40
C VAL A 7 21.45 -1.99 13.40
N ASP A 8 21.44 -3.25 13.83
CA ASP A 8 20.99 -4.36 13.00
C ASP A 8 19.52 -4.12 12.62
N PHE A 9 19.30 -3.82 11.34
CA PHE A 9 18.00 -3.46 10.79
C PHE A 9 16.94 -4.51 11.17
N LEU A 10 15.77 -4.08 11.65
CA LEU A 10 14.67 -4.92 12.15
C LEU A 10 14.95 -5.69 13.46
N SER A 11 16.03 -5.40 14.18
CA SER A 11 16.22 -5.90 15.55
C SER A 11 15.32 -5.20 16.57
N GLU A 12 15.16 -5.75 17.77
CA GLU A 12 14.45 -5.04 18.86
C GLU A 12 15.15 -3.72 19.24
N ALA A 13 16.47 -3.67 19.14
CA ALA A 13 17.25 -2.46 19.34
C ALA A 13 16.94 -1.40 18.27
N TYR A 14 16.71 -1.80 17.02
CA TYR A 14 16.33 -0.90 15.93
C TYR A 14 15.06 -0.13 16.27
N PHE A 15 13.98 -0.83 16.64
CA PHE A 15 12.72 -0.17 16.97
C PHE A 15 12.79 0.64 18.27
N SER A 16 13.59 0.18 19.24
CA SER A 16 13.83 0.96 20.47
C SER A 16 14.53 2.28 20.15
N GLU A 17 15.53 2.25 19.28
CA GLU A 17 16.24 3.46 18.84
C GLU A 17 15.34 4.41 18.06
N LEU A 18 14.50 3.91 17.14
CA LEU A 18 13.51 4.75 16.45
C LEU A 18 12.58 5.45 17.45
N SER A 19 12.16 4.75 18.51
CA SER A 19 11.33 5.34 19.57
C SER A 19 12.08 6.40 20.37
N GLU A 20 13.33 6.15 20.75
CA GLU A 20 14.18 7.11 21.47
C GLU A 20 14.46 8.36 20.62
N GLN A 21 14.82 8.19 19.35
CA GLN A 21 15.00 9.28 18.39
C GLN A 21 13.71 10.09 18.23
N TYR A 22 12.56 9.42 18.14
CA TYR A 22 11.27 10.09 18.05
C TYR A 22 11.00 10.99 19.26
N ASP A 23 11.17 10.46 20.47
CA ASP A 23 10.92 11.22 21.70
C ASP A 23 11.92 12.36 21.88
N GLN A 24 13.19 12.14 21.54
CA GLN A 24 14.21 13.19 21.54
C GLN A 24 13.82 14.34 20.61
N ILE A 25 13.60 14.07 19.32
CA ILE A 25 13.24 15.10 18.33
C ILE A 25 11.93 15.78 18.74
N ARG A 26 10.93 15.00 19.20
CA ARG A 26 9.67 15.59 19.66
C ARG A 26 9.90 16.57 20.80
N SER A 27 10.73 16.22 21.78
CA SER A 27 11.01 17.07 22.94
C SER A 27 11.73 18.38 22.55
N GLU A 28 12.70 18.31 21.64
CA GLU A 28 13.47 19.46 21.16
C GLU A 28 12.60 20.46 20.38
N HIS A 29 11.56 19.96 19.72
CA HIS A 29 10.63 20.77 18.93
C HIS A 29 9.30 21.06 19.65
N GLN A 30 9.14 20.64 20.90
CA GLN A 30 7.90 20.77 21.64
C GLN A 30 7.59 22.26 21.90
N LYS A 31 6.38 22.68 21.53
CA LYS A 31 5.88 24.03 21.80
C LYS A 31 4.69 23.96 22.75
N TRP A 32 4.56 24.96 23.62
CA TRP A 32 3.53 25.00 24.68
C TRP A 32 2.11 25.36 24.20
N TYR A 33 1.90 25.69 22.92
CA TYR A 33 0.61 26.20 22.42
C TYR A 33 0.02 25.37 21.27
N ILE A 34 -1.21 25.71 20.89
CA ILE A 34 -2.21 24.93 20.11
C ILE A 34 -1.73 24.41 18.73
N PHE A 35 -0.61 24.92 18.19
CA PHE A 35 -0.03 24.49 16.91
C PHE A 35 1.28 23.71 17.08
N ASP A 36 1.34 22.81 18.05
CA ASP A 36 2.50 21.96 18.26
C ASP A 36 2.68 20.96 17.09
N THR A 37 3.72 21.18 16.28
CA THR A 37 4.09 20.33 15.15
C THR A 37 5.19 19.33 15.50
N SER A 38 5.61 19.24 16.76
CA SER A 38 6.71 18.39 17.22
C SER A 38 6.56 16.93 16.79
N LYS A 39 5.35 16.36 16.95
CA LYS A 39 5.04 14.98 16.54
C LYS A 39 5.19 14.76 15.04
N ALA A 40 4.82 15.74 14.22
CA ALA A 40 4.92 15.65 12.78
C ALA A 40 6.39 15.74 12.33
N ILE A 41 7.16 16.64 12.93
CA ILE A 41 8.61 16.78 12.69
C ILE A 41 9.33 15.47 13.05
N ALA A 42 9.09 14.96 14.26
CA ALA A 42 9.68 13.70 14.71
C ALA A 42 9.26 12.51 13.83
N SER A 43 7.98 12.40 13.49
CA SER A 43 7.51 11.30 12.63
C SER A 43 8.07 11.37 11.21
N HIS A 44 8.22 12.57 10.64
CA HIS A 44 8.87 12.72 9.35
C HIS A 44 10.32 12.25 9.40
N ALA A 45 11.07 12.61 10.45
CA ALA A 45 12.44 12.16 10.61
C ALA A 45 12.55 10.63 10.71
N ILE A 46 11.67 10.00 11.51
CA ILE A 46 11.61 8.53 11.62
C ILE A 46 11.24 7.88 10.29
N LEU A 47 10.26 8.41 9.56
CA LEU A 47 9.90 7.88 8.24
C LEU A 47 11.06 7.97 7.26
N THR A 48 11.76 9.10 7.19
CA THR A 48 12.96 9.24 6.34
C THR A 48 14.03 8.23 6.72
N HIS A 49 14.26 7.99 8.03
CA HIS A 49 15.20 6.97 8.50
C HIS A 49 14.77 5.56 8.03
N MET A 50 13.53 5.15 8.33
CA MET A 50 12.99 3.84 7.92
C MET A 50 12.99 3.63 6.40
N MET A 51 12.70 4.67 5.62
CA MET A 51 12.76 4.64 4.16
C MET A 51 14.17 4.35 3.67
N ASN A 52 15.17 5.08 4.18
CA ASN A 52 16.58 4.88 3.83
C ASN A 52 17.06 3.47 4.20
N ASP A 53 16.75 3.02 5.42
CA ASP A 53 17.15 1.68 5.86
C ASP A 53 16.53 0.58 5.01
N LEU A 54 15.24 0.70 4.65
CA LEU A 54 14.59 -0.28 3.80
C LEU A 54 15.25 -0.33 2.41
N VAL A 55 15.55 0.82 1.81
CA VAL A 55 16.24 0.87 0.51
C VAL A 55 17.62 0.21 0.58
N GLU A 56 18.36 0.41 1.66
CA GLU A 56 19.68 -0.18 1.84
C GLU A 56 19.64 -1.68 2.20
N ASN A 57 18.50 -2.16 2.72
CA ASN A 57 18.35 -3.52 3.26
C ASN A 57 17.15 -4.31 2.67
N GLN A 58 16.77 -4.03 1.42
CA GLN A 58 15.54 -4.56 0.79
C GLN A 58 15.33 -6.08 0.97
N LYS A 59 16.42 -6.86 0.88
CA LYS A 59 16.35 -8.33 0.97
C LYS A 59 16.10 -8.86 2.38
N LEU A 60 16.27 -8.04 3.42
CA LEU A 60 16.20 -8.47 4.81
C LEU A 60 14.78 -8.41 5.38
N LEU A 61 13.86 -7.66 4.78
CA LEU A 61 12.50 -7.51 5.32
C LEU A 61 11.64 -8.76 5.08
N ASN A 62 11.69 -9.35 3.87
CA ASN A 62 10.87 -10.51 3.52
C ASN A 62 11.16 -11.72 4.42
N GLY A 63 10.12 -12.27 5.03
CA GLY A 63 10.23 -13.42 5.93
C GLY A 63 10.83 -13.11 7.30
N HIS A 64 11.13 -11.84 7.61
CA HIS A 64 11.66 -11.46 8.91
C HIS A 64 10.59 -11.53 10.00
N LYS A 65 10.96 -11.92 11.22
CA LYS A 65 10.03 -12.04 12.37
C LYS A 65 9.36 -10.71 12.76
N GLN A 66 9.97 -9.58 12.40
CA GLN A 66 9.47 -8.22 12.67
C GLN A 66 8.89 -7.54 11.42
N PHE A 67 8.55 -8.32 10.38
CA PHE A 67 7.93 -7.82 9.14
C PHE A 67 6.70 -6.96 9.43
N ASP A 68 5.74 -7.48 10.19
CA ASP A 68 4.51 -6.74 10.50
C ASP A 68 4.78 -5.50 11.36
N LEU A 69 5.71 -5.60 12.33
CA LEU A 69 6.09 -4.48 13.19
C LEU A 69 6.68 -3.31 12.39
N PHE A 70 7.45 -3.59 11.33
CA PHE A 70 7.97 -2.56 10.44
C PHE A 70 6.82 -1.76 9.79
N PHE A 71 5.87 -2.43 9.14
CA PHE A 71 4.74 -1.76 8.49
C PHE A 71 3.83 -1.06 9.50
N GLU A 72 3.59 -1.65 10.67
CA GLU A 72 2.82 -1.02 11.74
C GLU A 72 3.46 0.28 12.21
N THR A 73 4.77 0.26 12.46
CA THR A 73 5.54 1.43 12.88
C THR A 73 5.52 2.52 11.80
N PHE A 74 5.74 2.13 10.54
CA PHE A 74 5.69 3.04 9.39
C PHE A 74 4.32 3.71 9.26
N ASP A 75 3.25 2.91 9.24
CA ASP A 75 1.86 3.40 9.14
C ASP A 75 1.50 4.33 10.30
N GLN A 76 1.98 4.04 11.52
CA GLN A 76 1.75 4.86 12.71
C GLN A 76 2.39 6.24 12.57
N HIS A 77 3.63 6.32 12.10
CA HIS A 77 4.30 7.61 11.88
C HIS A 77 3.67 8.39 10.73
N VAL A 78 3.24 7.73 9.64
CA VAL A 78 2.46 8.39 8.58
C VAL A 78 1.22 9.06 9.15
N LYS A 79 0.51 8.40 10.07
CA LYS A 79 -0.71 8.91 10.71
C LYS A 79 -0.48 10.09 11.66
N GLN A 80 0.77 10.41 12.00
CA GLN A 80 1.11 11.63 12.75
C GLN A 80 1.33 12.84 11.85
N LEU A 81 1.45 12.64 10.53
CA LEU A 81 1.68 13.75 9.60
C LEU A 81 0.38 14.52 9.34
N PRO A 82 0.44 15.87 9.23
CA PRO A 82 -0.70 16.68 8.82
C PRO A 82 -1.11 16.39 7.37
N SER A 83 -0.12 16.14 6.50
CA SER A 83 -0.27 15.73 5.10
C SER A 83 0.96 14.91 4.70
N LEU A 84 0.82 14.02 3.72
CA LEU A 84 1.98 13.35 3.13
C LEU A 84 2.83 14.33 2.32
N THR A 85 4.13 14.07 2.25
CA THR A 85 5.01 14.60 1.22
C THR A 85 4.92 13.73 -0.04
N GLU A 86 5.33 14.26 -1.18
CA GLU A 86 5.36 13.50 -2.44
C GLU A 86 6.31 12.29 -2.36
N GLU A 87 7.45 12.47 -1.68
CA GLU A 87 8.43 11.42 -1.43
C GLU A 87 7.84 10.23 -0.68
N ILE A 88 7.18 10.49 0.47
CA ILE A 88 6.51 9.44 1.24
C ILE A 88 5.40 8.83 0.40
N HIS A 89 4.58 9.64 -0.28
CA HIS A 89 3.50 9.13 -1.14
C HIS A 89 3.99 8.12 -2.19
N TYR A 90 5.04 8.42 -2.95
CA TYR A 90 5.53 7.46 -3.95
C TYR A 90 6.30 6.29 -3.34
N PHE A 91 6.85 6.43 -2.12
CA PHE A 91 7.49 5.32 -1.42
C PHE A 91 6.52 4.15 -1.14
N ARG A 92 5.20 4.42 -1.16
CA ARG A 92 4.17 3.37 -1.11
C ARG A 92 4.35 2.31 -2.19
N ASN A 93 4.92 2.67 -3.35
CA ASN A 93 5.16 1.71 -4.42
C ASN A 93 6.29 0.75 -4.06
N GLU A 94 7.32 1.21 -3.35
CA GLU A 94 8.38 0.35 -2.83
C GLU A 94 7.82 -0.58 -1.73
N LEU A 95 7.05 -0.03 -0.79
CA LEU A 95 6.37 -0.83 0.24
C LEU A 95 5.45 -1.91 -0.37
N ASN A 96 4.75 -1.61 -1.46
CA ASN A 96 3.80 -2.55 -2.05
C ASN A 96 4.45 -3.84 -2.58
N ARG A 97 5.75 -3.81 -2.88
CA ARG A 97 6.51 -4.95 -3.41
C ARG A 97 6.66 -6.10 -2.40
N TYR A 98 6.42 -5.82 -1.12
CA TYR A 98 6.54 -6.78 -0.03
C TYR A 98 5.21 -7.51 0.26
N GLY A 99 4.17 -7.31 -0.55
CA GLY A 99 2.84 -7.88 -0.30
C GLY A 99 2.67 -9.36 -0.62
N ASP A 100 3.68 -10.04 -1.18
CA ASP A 100 3.59 -11.42 -1.72
C ASP A 100 2.51 -11.61 -2.81
N ALA A 101 2.17 -10.56 -3.56
CA ALA A 101 1.29 -10.68 -4.71
C ALA A 101 2.00 -11.45 -5.84
N PRO A 102 1.46 -12.57 -6.35
CA PRO A 102 2.10 -13.34 -7.41
C PRO A 102 1.96 -12.63 -8.77
N GLU A 103 2.83 -12.94 -9.73
CA GLU A 103 2.77 -12.29 -11.05
C GLU A 103 1.55 -12.69 -11.89
N GLN A 104 0.92 -13.82 -11.57
CA GLN A 104 -0.18 -14.40 -12.34
C GLN A 104 -1.47 -14.47 -11.52
N LEU A 105 -2.58 -14.11 -12.16
CA LEU A 105 -3.92 -14.09 -11.57
C LEU A 105 -4.35 -15.46 -11.01
N GLU A 106 -3.97 -16.55 -11.67
CA GLU A 106 -4.33 -17.90 -11.20
C GLU A 106 -3.79 -18.17 -9.78
N GLU A 107 -2.55 -17.79 -9.50
CA GLU A 107 -1.95 -17.94 -8.18
C GLU A 107 -2.60 -16.98 -7.17
N MET A 108 -2.95 -15.76 -7.59
CA MET A 108 -3.69 -14.82 -6.73
C MET A 108 -5.04 -15.41 -6.30
N ILE A 109 -5.76 -16.09 -7.19
CA ILE A 109 -7.04 -16.74 -6.84
C ILE A 109 -6.83 -17.85 -5.80
N LYS A 110 -5.69 -18.57 -5.81
CA LYS A 110 -5.37 -19.53 -4.74
C LYS A 110 -5.14 -18.84 -3.40
N LEU A 111 -4.46 -17.69 -3.40
CA LEU A 111 -4.28 -16.89 -2.18
C LEU A 111 -5.59 -16.31 -1.64
N VAL A 112 -6.50 -15.94 -2.53
CA VAL A 112 -7.88 -15.56 -2.18
C VAL A 112 -8.61 -16.74 -1.54
N ALA A 113 -8.48 -17.95 -2.12
CA ALA A 113 -9.10 -19.14 -1.55
C ALA A 113 -8.56 -19.50 -0.15
N CYS A 114 -7.27 -19.19 0.12
CA CYS A 114 -6.68 -19.32 1.45
C CYS A 114 -6.95 -18.11 2.38
N GLY A 115 -7.76 -17.12 1.97
CA GLY A 115 -8.09 -15.95 2.78
C GLY A 115 -6.93 -14.97 3.02
N LYS A 116 -5.81 -15.12 2.31
CA LYS A 116 -4.66 -14.19 2.42
C LYS A 116 -4.90 -12.89 1.65
N TRP A 117 -5.72 -12.96 0.62
CA TRP A 117 -6.11 -11.85 -0.25
C TRP A 117 -7.63 -11.86 -0.48
N GLN A 118 -8.17 -10.75 -0.96
CA GLN A 118 -9.59 -10.60 -1.28
C GLN A 118 -9.76 -9.85 -2.60
N LEU A 119 -10.70 -10.31 -3.42
CA LEU A 119 -11.15 -9.58 -4.61
C LEU A 119 -11.88 -8.31 -4.15
N PHE A 120 -11.54 -7.17 -4.75
CA PHE A 120 -12.06 -5.87 -4.36
C PHE A 120 -12.60 -5.08 -5.55
N SER A 121 -13.58 -4.21 -5.30
CA SER A 121 -14.14 -3.35 -6.34
C SER A 121 -13.15 -2.27 -6.76
N ALA A 122 -12.65 -2.40 -7.98
CA ALA A 122 -11.76 -1.43 -8.61
C ALA A 122 -12.57 -0.29 -9.26
N ARG A 123 -13.20 0.61 -8.49
CA ARG A 123 -13.76 1.84 -9.10
C ARG A 123 -12.65 2.66 -9.75
N TYR A 124 -11.57 2.84 -9.02
CA TYR A 124 -10.30 3.33 -9.52
C TYR A 124 -9.51 2.11 -10.07
N HIS A 125 -8.49 2.29 -10.91
CA HIS A 125 -7.77 1.21 -11.64
C HIS A 125 -8.44 0.67 -12.92
N ARG A 126 -9.43 1.38 -13.47
CA ARG A 126 -10.13 1.03 -14.72
C ARG A 126 -10.19 2.18 -15.70
N TYR A 127 -9.08 2.88 -15.87
CA TYR A 127 -8.95 3.97 -16.83
C TYR A 127 -8.27 3.46 -18.10
N GLU A 128 -8.82 3.82 -19.26
CA GLU A 128 -8.36 3.28 -20.53
C GLU A 128 -6.91 3.67 -20.86
N VAL A 129 -6.17 2.69 -21.35
CA VAL A 129 -4.79 2.81 -21.86
C VAL A 129 -4.72 2.21 -23.27
N SER A 130 -3.62 2.44 -23.99
CA SER A 130 -3.49 1.99 -25.39
C SER A 130 -3.34 0.49 -25.53
N GLU A 131 -2.89 -0.17 -24.47
CA GLU A 131 -2.37 -1.53 -24.50
C GLU A 131 -3.47 -2.58 -24.29
N TYR A 132 -4.56 -2.25 -23.59
CA TYR A 132 -5.61 -3.20 -23.22
C TYR A 132 -6.93 -2.51 -22.80
N ASP A 133 -8.05 -3.24 -22.79
CA ASP A 133 -9.35 -2.75 -22.29
C ASP A 133 -9.38 -2.79 -20.74
N ALA A 134 -9.43 -1.60 -20.12
CA ALA A 134 -9.36 -1.49 -18.66
C ALA A 134 -10.64 -2.02 -17.95
N ALA A 135 -11.67 -2.42 -18.68
CA ALA A 135 -12.83 -3.10 -18.14
C ALA A 135 -12.47 -4.43 -17.48
N TYR A 136 -11.38 -5.09 -17.90
CA TYR A 136 -10.97 -6.39 -17.36
C TYR A 136 -10.01 -6.28 -16.16
N ASN A 137 -9.60 -5.08 -15.76
CA ASN A 137 -8.72 -4.89 -14.60
C ASN A 137 -9.41 -5.25 -13.29
N VAL A 138 -8.89 -6.22 -12.55
CA VAL A 138 -9.45 -6.69 -11.29
C VAL A 138 -8.47 -6.44 -10.16
N LYS A 139 -8.95 -5.81 -9.09
CA LYS A 139 -8.12 -5.43 -7.95
C LYS A 139 -8.26 -6.44 -6.83
N PHE A 140 -7.14 -6.77 -6.22
CA PHE A 140 -7.06 -7.56 -5.01
C PHE A 140 -6.40 -6.73 -3.92
N ILE A 141 -6.81 -6.97 -2.68
CA ILE A 141 -6.20 -6.38 -1.50
C ILE A 141 -5.83 -7.51 -0.55
N SER A 142 -4.67 -7.42 0.09
CA SER A 142 -4.26 -8.34 1.15
C SER A 142 -5.27 -8.34 2.30
N SER A 143 -5.31 -9.41 3.09
CA SER A 143 -6.24 -9.59 4.21
C SER A 143 -6.10 -8.51 5.29
N ASN A 144 -4.89 -7.98 5.49
CA ASN A 144 -4.63 -6.85 6.38
C ASN A 144 -4.94 -5.48 5.75
N GLY A 145 -5.26 -5.45 4.45
CA GLY A 145 -5.67 -4.26 3.71
C GLY A 145 -4.54 -3.36 3.19
N ARG A 146 -3.28 -3.70 3.45
CA ARG A 146 -2.11 -2.87 3.13
C ARG A 146 -1.71 -2.97 1.68
N PHE A 147 -1.49 -4.18 1.20
CA PHE A 147 -0.97 -4.42 -0.15
C PHE A 147 -2.10 -4.55 -1.16
N GLU A 148 -1.89 -3.99 -2.35
CA GLU A 148 -2.84 -4.09 -3.46
C GLU A 148 -2.16 -4.64 -4.71
N ALA A 149 -2.90 -5.43 -5.47
CA ALA A 149 -2.47 -5.90 -6.77
C ALA A 149 -3.62 -5.77 -7.77
N VAL A 150 -3.30 -5.48 -9.02
CA VAL A 150 -4.29 -5.38 -10.10
C VAL A 150 -3.85 -6.34 -11.20
N TYR A 151 -4.78 -7.12 -11.73
CA TYR A 151 -4.54 -8.04 -12.85
C TYR A 151 -5.52 -7.77 -13.96
N HIS A 152 -5.13 -8.06 -15.19
CA HIS A 152 -6.04 -8.06 -16.32
C HIS A 152 -6.69 -9.45 -16.42
N ALA A 153 -8.02 -9.53 -16.25
CA ALA A 153 -8.73 -10.80 -16.06
C ALA A 153 -8.60 -11.77 -17.25
N GLU A 154 -8.51 -11.27 -18.49
CA GLU A 154 -8.42 -12.13 -19.67
C GLU A 154 -7.01 -12.67 -19.91
N THR A 155 -5.98 -11.87 -19.63
CA THR A 155 -4.58 -12.26 -19.88
C THR A 155 -3.94 -12.91 -18.66
N GLY A 156 -4.52 -12.71 -17.47
CA GLY A 156 -3.99 -13.17 -16.20
C GLY A 156 -2.76 -12.40 -15.70
N GLN A 157 -2.29 -11.40 -16.45
CA GLN A 157 -1.07 -10.66 -16.14
C GLN A 157 -1.30 -9.55 -15.12
N MET A 158 -0.30 -9.30 -14.27
CA MET A 158 -0.29 -8.15 -13.37
C MET A 158 -0.24 -6.83 -14.16
N VAL A 159 -1.07 -5.89 -13.75
CA VAL A 159 -1.17 -4.54 -14.31
C VAL A 159 -0.20 -3.62 -13.56
N ASN A 160 0.84 -3.18 -14.28
CA ASN A 160 1.92 -2.36 -13.73
C ASN A 160 2.01 -0.97 -14.37
N ASP A 161 1.03 -0.59 -15.20
CA ASP A 161 1.02 0.75 -15.79
C ASP A 161 0.76 1.82 -14.70
N PRO A 162 1.34 3.02 -14.85
CA PRO A 162 1.18 4.11 -13.88
C PRO A 162 -0.26 4.54 -13.59
N VAL A 163 -1.21 4.24 -14.48
CA VAL A 163 -2.61 4.68 -14.37
C VAL A 163 -3.38 3.74 -13.45
N ASN A 164 -3.17 2.43 -13.61
CA ASN A 164 -4.02 1.40 -13.03
C ASN A 164 -3.31 0.46 -12.04
N MET A 165 -1.99 0.55 -11.84
CA MET A 165 -1.26 -0.32 -10.90
C MET A 165 -1.82 -0.33 -9.47
N GLY A 166 -1.62 -1.44 -8.75
CA GLY A 166 -1.86 -1.54 -7.31
C GLY A 166 -0.79 -0.80 -6.50
N THR A 167 -1.15 -0.36 -5.30
CA THR A 167 -0.27 0.45 -4.42
C THR A 167 -0.44 0.07 -2.95
N TYR A 168 0.51 0.43 -2.09
CA TYR A 168 0.41 0.19 -0.64
C TYR A 168 -0.51 1.19 0.04
N ASN A 169 -1.42 0.76 0.91
CA ASN A 169 -2.27 1.61 1.74
C ASN A 169 -1.66 1.85 3.13
N TYR A 170 -1.35 3.10 3.46
CA TYR A 170 -0.93 3.51 4.81
C TYR A 170 -2.07 3.39 5.84
N ALA A 171 -3.30 3.53 5.36
CA ALA A 171 -4.49 3.33 6.17
C ALA A 171 -5.46 2.40 5.43
N PRO A 172 -5.47 1.10 5.78
CA PRO A 172 -6.43 0.15 5.23
C PRO A 172 -7.88 0.66 5.26
N GLY A 173 -8.56 0.53 4.13
CA GLY A 173 -9.95 0.95 3.98
C GLY A 173 -10.89 0.23 4.96
N SER A 174 -11.88 0.94 5.50
CA SER A 174 -12.86 0.38 6.44
C SER A 174 -14.17 1.15 6.40
N ILE A 175 -15.26 0.49 6.79
CA ILE A 175 -16.57 1.15 7.04
C ILE A 175 -16.57 1.97 8.33
N HIS A 176 -15.61 1.72 9.24
CA HIS A 176 -15.52 2.46 10.49
C HIS A 176 -15.14 3.93 10.20
N PRO A 177 -15.90 4.93 10.67
CA PRO A 177 -15.75 6.33 10.25
C PRO A 177 -14.33 6.88 10.40
N TRP A 178 -13.67 6.59 11.52
CA TRP A 178 -12.31 7.07 11.77
C TRP A 178 -11.28 6.46 10.81
N LYS A 179 -11.36 5.14 10.57
CA LYS A 179 -10.47 4.44 9.64
C LYS A 179 -10.74 4.87 8.19
N TYR A 180 -12.01 5.09 7.84
CA TYR A 180 -12.41 5.68 6.55
C TYR A 180 -11.77 7.06 6.35
N TYR A 181 -11.83 7.92 7.37
CA TYR A 181 -11.20 9.24 7.33
C TYR A 181 -9.67 9.13 7.14
N GLN A 182 -9.01 8.24 7.87
CA GLN A 182 -7.57 8.00 7.72
C GLN A 182 -7.22 7.54 6.31
N HIS A 183 -7.92 6.55 5.75
CA HIS A 183 -7.73 6.10 4.37
C HIS A 183 -7.94 7.24 3.37
N HIS A 184 -8.96 8.06 3.59
CA HIS A 184 -9.19 9.23 2.73
C HIS A 184 -8.02 10.22 2.79
N LYS A 185 -7.55 10.54 3.99
CA LYS A 185 -6.49 11.54 4.24
C LYS A 185 -5.13 11.08 3.72
N TYR A 186 -4.77 9.82 3.95
CA TYR A 186 -3.40 9.33 3.71
C TYR A 186 -3.23 8.57 2.40
N ASP A 187 -4.29 8.02 1.82
CA ASP A 187 -4.19 7.28 0.54
C ASP A 187 -4.90 8.00 -0.60
N LYS A 188 -6.15 8.45 -0.39
CA LYS A 188 -6.96 9.02 -1.48
C LYS A 188 -6.60 10.47 -1.83
N VAL A 189 -6.37 11.32 -0.84
CA VAL A 189 -6.01 12.73 -1.08
C VAL A 189 -4.65 12.85 -1.76
N PRO A 190 -3.58 12.18 -1.30
CA PRO A 190 -2.28 12.18 -1.98
C PRO A 190 -2.36 11.65 -3.42
N TRP A 191 -3.10 10.54 -3.64
CA TRP A 191 -3.36 10.04 -5.00
C TRP A 191 -4.07 11.06 -5.89
N LYS A 192 -5.03 11.83 -5.37
CA LYS A 192 -5.69 12.90 -6.15
C LYS A 192 -4.76 14.07 -6.46
N ASN A 193 -3.71 14.29 -5.66
CA ASN A 193 -2.74 15.34 -5.91
C ASN A 193 -1.70 14.90 -6.95
N TRP A 194 -1.27 13.64 -6.88
CA TRP A 194 -0.05 13.19 -7.56
C TRP A 194 -0.21 11.99 -8.51
N GLY A 195 -1.28 11.20 -8.41
CA GLY A 195 -1.41 9.92 -9.14
C GLY A 195 -0.71 8.76 -8.42
N ASN A 196 -0.49 7.63 -9.11
CA ASN A 196 0.24 6.49 -8.53
C ASN A 196 1.76 6.65 -8.64
N THR A 197 2.23 7.32 -9.69
CA THR A 197 3.64 7.62 -9.94
C THR A 197 3.79 9.05 -10.47
N ASN A 198 5.02 9.56 -10.51
CA ASN A 198 5.33 10.88 -11.08
C ASN A 198 5.25 10.93 -12.62
N GLN A 199 4.91 9.82 -13.29
CA GLN A 199 4.84 9.76 -14.75
C GLN A 199 3.51 10.29 -15.31
N ILE A 200 2.44 10.28 -14.51
CA ILE A 200 1.12 10.77 -14.94
C ILE A 200 0.34 11.34 -13.76
N SER A 201 -0.14 12.58 -13.91
CA SER A 201 -0.91 13.25 -12.87
C SER A 201 -2.34 12.71 -12.76
N TYR A 202 -2.96 12.85 -11.58
CA TYR A 202 -4.38 12.54 -11.40
C TYR A 202 -5.30 13.28 -12.40
N LYS A 203 -4.97 14.53 -12.74
CA LYS A 203 -5.72 15.32 -13.74
C LYS A 203 -5.70 14.70 -15.13
N GLU A 204 -4.60 14.04 -15.49
CA GLU A 204 -4.48 13.32 -16.76
C GLU A 204 -5.17 11.96 -16.70
N ILE A 205 -5.00 11.22 -15.59
CA ILE A 205 -5.69 9.95 -15.35
C ILE A 205 -7.21 10.14 -15.49
N THR A 206 -7.76 11.18 -14.87
CA THR A 206 -9.21 11.44 -14.85
C THR A 206 -9.80 11.93 -16.17
N LYS A 207 -8.98 12.32 -17.14
CA LYS A 207 -9.45 12.60 -18.51
C LYS A 207 -9.64 11.35 -19.34
N LYS A 208 -9.04 10.22 -18.93
CA LYS A 208 -9.19 8.93 -19.61
C LYS A 208 -10.61 8.40 -19.39
N GLN A 209 -11.11 7.68 -20.38
CA GLN A 209 -12.38 6.98 -20.25
C GLN A 209 -12.27 5.96 -19.12
N SER A 210 -13.19 6.02 -18.16
CA SER A 210 -13.30 4.96 -17.16
C SER A 210 -14.20 3.86 -17.69
N ARG A 211 -13.76 2.61 -17.57
CA ARG A 211 -14.53 1.40 -17.87
C ARG A 211 -15.27 0.86 -16.65
N HIS A 212 -15.26 1.59 -15.53
CA HIS A 212 -16.02 1.23 -14.35
C HIS A 212 -17.51 1.13 -14.67
N SER A 213 -18.19 0.09 -14.15
CA SER A 213 -19.60 -0.21 -14.39
C SER A 213 -19.95 -0.61 -15.84
N SER A 214 -18.97 -0.84 -16.73
CA SER A 214 -19.23 -1.43 -18.04
C SER A 214 -19.76 -2.87 -17.92
N THR A 215 -20.35 -3.38 -19.00
CA THR A 215 -20.87 -4.75 -19.03
C THR A 215 -19.75 -5.77 -18.89
N GLU A 216 -18.62 -5.54 -19.56
CA GLU A 216 -17.42 -6.39 -19.53
C GLU A 216 -16.83 -6.44 -18.12
N GLN A 217 -16.80 -5.29 -17.42
CA GLN A 217 -16.34 -5.21 -16.03
C GLN A 217 -17.21 -6.04 -15.09
N LYS A 218 -18.54 -5.92 -15.21
CA LYS A 218 -19.48 -6.65 -14.35
C LYS A 218 -19.33 -8.15 -14.57
N LYS A 219 -19.29 -8.57 -15.84
CA LYS A 219 -19.14 -9.97 -16.24
C LYS A 219 -17.83 -10.58 -15.71
N SER A 220 -16.69 -9.95 -15.97
CA SER A 220 -15.38 -10.47 -15.53
C SER A 220 -15.25 -10.54 -14.01
N THR A 221 -15.83 -9.58 -13.28
CA THR A 221 -15.84 -9.59 -11.81
C THR A 221 -16.69 -10.75 -11.27
N GLU A 222 -17.86 -11.00 -11.86
CA GLU A 222 -18.74 -12.09 -11.48
C GLU A 222 -18.12 -13.47 -11.76
N GLU A 223 -17.50 -13.64 -12.93
CA GLU A 223 -16.79 -14.87 -13.30
C GLU A 223 -15.65 -15.19 -12.32
N LEU A 224 -14.84 -14.20 -11.95
CA LEU A 224 -13.76 -14.39 -10.98
C LEU A 224 -14.26 -14.66 -9.56
N HIS A 225 -15.36 -14.03 -9.16
CA HIS A 225 -15.99 -14.31 -7.88
C HIS A 225 -16.47 -15.78 -7.80
N ASN A 226 -17.12 -16.27 -8.86
CA ASN A 226 -17.55 -17.67 -8.96
C ASN A 226 -16.36 -18.63 -8.97
N LEU A 227 -15.31 -18.32 -9.74
CA LEU A 227 -14.09 -19.13 -9.78
C LEU A 227 -13.40 -19.21 -8.41
N SER A 228 -13.30 -18.09 -7.70
CA SER A 228 -12.72 -18.03 -6.35
C SER A 228 -13.53 -18.85 -5.36
N LYS A 229 -14.87 -18.76 -5.40
CA LYS A 229 -15.77 -19.53 -4.54
C LYS A 229 -15.64 -21.04 -4.78
N ASN A 230 -15.52 -21.48 -6.04
CA ASN A 230 -15.33 -22.89 -6.37
C ASN A 230 -13.96 -23.39 -5.87
N LYS A 231 -12.88 -22.60 -6.03
CA LYS A 231 -11.58 -22.98 -5.47
C LYS A 231 -11.56 -23.02 -3.94
N MET A 232 -12.34 -22.16 -3.26
CA MET A 232 -12.51 -22.23 -1.81
C MET A 232 -13.17 -23.54 -1.37
N SER A 233 -14.18 -24.04 -2.09
CA SER A 233 -14.82 -25.31 -1.76
C SER A 233 -13.91 -26.53 -2.00
N ASP A 234 -12.97 -26.43 -2.94
CA ASP A 234 -12.05 -27.53 -3.28
C ASP A 234 -10.77 -27.54 -2.42
N SER A 235 -10.52 -26.44 -1.70
CA SER A 235 -9.30 -26.21 -0.94
C SER A 235 -9.30 -26.97 0.41
N GLN A 236 -8.80 -28.22 0.41
CA GLN A 236 -8.39 -28.94 1.64
C GLN A 236 -6.97 -28.60 2.11
N LYS A 237 -6.22 -27.74 1.40
CA LYS A 237 -4.74 -27.64 1.50
C LYS A 237 -4.17 -26.34 2.07
N CYS A 238 -4.97 -25.40 2.57
CA CYS A 238 -4.44 -24.16 3.16
C CYS A 238 -4.06 -24.29 4.67
N ARG A 239 -3.75 -25.50 5.16
CA ARG A 239 -3.25 -25.73 6.53
C ARG A 239 -1.73 -25.74 6.55
#